data_AF-A0A9C6WQ19-F1
#
_entry.id   AF-A0A9C6WQ19-F1
#
_cell.length_a   1.000
_cell.length_b   1.000
_cell.length_c   1.000
_cell.angle_alpha   90.00
_cell.angle_beta   90.00
_cell.angle_gamma   90.00
#
_symmetry.space_group_name_H-M   'P 1'
#
loop_
_entity.id
_entity.type
_entity.pdbx_description
1 polymer ?
#
loop_
_entity_poly.entity_id
_entity_poly.type
_entity_poly.pdbx_seq_one_letter_code
_entity_poly.pdbx_strand_id
1 'polypeptide(L)'
;MLLHDRIIPYLETAGLYHFARLNNQWFWVDEPLLSAFVERWRPETHTFHMLFAECIITLQDVAYKLGLPIDGEALSRCLTDFENLMENGRPAWVWFRKLFGELPPQNKVKQMTVCYTWFHERIRVLPADASEETVRIYARAYILMLLSSQLFVDKNANRFHLRWLPYLASLDDLDRYSWGSAALAWLYRCFCHGTNRNVVNLAGSLQLLQSWIFWRFSSLRPSRFDVYGFLLASRWATYLPKNDAGDQRVVFARLSLDRLRIHNRMCDP
;
A
#
# COMPACT_ATOMS: atom_id res chain seq x y z
N MET A 1 -12.88 -3.37 4.47
CA MET A 1 -12.77 -4.82 4.71
C MET A 1 -12.79 -5.02 6.21
N LEU A 2 -13.83 -5.61 6.80
CA LEU A 2 -13.95 -5.70 8.26
C LEU A 2 -12.84 -6.60 8.83
N LEU A 3 -12.14 -6.10 9.85
CA LEU A 3 -11.13 -6.85 10.59
C LEU A 3 -11.84 -7.74 11.63
N HIS A 4 -11.58 -9.05 11.59
CA HIS A 4 -12.17 -10.01 12.53
C HIS A 4 -11.14 -10.41 13.59
N ASP A 5 -11.55 -10.53 14.86
CA ASP A 5 -10.61 -10.75 15.98
C ASP A 5 -9.75 -12.01 15.80
N ARG A 6 -10.35 -13.11 15.32
CA ARG A 6 -9.62 -14.37 15.04
C ARG A 6 -8.51 -14.27 13.99
N ILE A 7 -8.48 -13.23 13.14
CA ILE A 7 -7.39 -13.05 12.17
C ILE A 7 -6.30 -12.09 12.66
N ILE A 8 -6.53 -11.37 13.78
CA ILE A 8 -5.59 -10.41 14.35
C ILE A 8 -4.22 -11.04 14.64
N PRO A 9 -4.11 -12.23 15.28
CA PRO A 9 -2.80 -12.81 15.59
C PRO A 9 -1.91 -12.99 14.35
N TYR A 10 -2.49 -13.39 13.21
CA TYR A 10 -1.75 -13.53 11.96
C TYR A 10 -1.27 -12.19 11.39
N LEU A 11 -2.04 -11.11 11.59
CA LEU A 11 -1.64 -9.77 11.17
C LEU A 11 -0.58 -9.17 12.09
N GLU A 12 -0.60 -9.52 13.39
CA GLU A 12 0.43 -9.15 14.35
C GLU A 12 1.75 -9.86 14.02
N THR A 13 1.72 -11.18 13.78
CA THR A 13 2.90 -11.93 13.28
C THR A 13 3.44 -11.30 12.00
N ALA A 14 2.59 -10.92 11.06
CA ALA A 14 3.03 -10.28 9.83
C ALA A 14 3.56 -8.84 9.99
N GLY A 15 3.42 -8.21 11.17
CA GLY A 15 3.66 -6.78 11.34
C GLY A 15 2.72 -5.89 10.52
N LEU A 16 1.57 -6.42 10.09
CA LEU A 16 0.58 -5.72 9.26
C LEU A 16 -0.63 -5.23 10.06
N TYR A 17 -0.74 -5.57 11.34
CA TYR A 17 -1.89 -5.22 12.18
C TYR A 17 -2.18 -3.72 12.22
N HIS A 18 -1.16 -2.91 12.46
CA HIS A 18 -1.27 -1.46 12.50
C HIS A 18 -1.77 -0.88 11.16
N PHE A 19 -1.22 -1.38 10.05
CA PHE A 19 -1.64 -1.00 8.71
C PHE A 19 -3.07 -1.46 8.39
N ALA A 20 -3.46 -2.66 8.80
CA ALA A 20 -4.82 -3.18 8.65
C ALA A 20 -5.84 -2.31 9.39
N ARG A 21 -5.50 -1.79 10.57
CA ARG A 21 -6.36 -0.86 11.31
C ARG A 21 -6.54 0.48 10.62
N LEU A 22 -5.49 1.01 9.98
CA LEU A 22 -5.61 2.23 9.16
C LEU A 22 -6.62 2.03 8.03
N ASN A 23 -6.63 0.85 7.40
CA ASN A 23 -7.54 0.51 6.31
C ASN A 23 -9.02 0.39 6.73
N ASN A 24 -9.31 0.21 8.03
CA ASN A 24 -10.69 0.26 8.53
C ASN A 24 -11.24 1.70 8.60
N GLN A 25 -10.38 2.71 8.45
CA GLN A 25 -10.75 4.11 8.43
C GLN A 25 -10.78 4.60 6.97
N TRP A 26 -11.76 5.45 6.63
CA TRP A 26 -11.93 5.95 5.26
C TRP A 26 -10.84 6.97 4.91
N PHE A 27 -9.72 6.49 4.39
CA PHE A 27 -8.62 7.36 3.98
C PHE A 27 -8.86 7.88 2.55
N TRP A 28 -9.41 9.09 2.45
CA TRP A 28 -9.56 9.75 1.16
C TRP A 28 -8.22 10.30 0.68
N VAL A 29 -7.89 9.98 -0.57
CA VAL A 29 -6.66 10.42 -1.22
C VAL A 29 -6.91 11.70 -2.00
N ASP A 30 -6.08 12.73 -1.77
CA ASP A 30 -6.05 13.95 -2.56
C ASP A 30 -5.22 13.73 -3.83
N GLU A 31 -5.78 12.98 -4.77
CA GLU A 31 -5.10 12.61 -6.01
C GLU A 31 -4.47 13.80 -6.76
N PRO A 32 -5.14 14.98 -6.87
CA PRO A 32 -4.54 16.15 -7.49
C PRO A 32 -3.26 16.63 -6.81
N LEU A 33 -3.24 16.66 -5.47
CA LEU A 33 -2.05 17.01 -4.71
C LEU A 33 -0.93 16.00 -4.94
N LEU A 34 -1.24 14.71 -4.85
CA LEU A 34 -0.26 13.65 -5.04
C LEU A 34 0.33 13.66 -6.44
N SER A 35 -0.50 13.89 -7.46
CA SER A 35 -0.07 13.98 -8.86
C SER A 35 0.91 15.14 -9.07
N ALA A 36 0.58 16.34 -8.59
CA ALA A 36 1.47 17.49 -8.66
C ALA A 36 2.79 17.26 -7.90
N PHE A 37 2.77 16.45 -6.83
CA PHE A 37 3.96 16.07 -6.08
C PHE A 37 4.84 15.09 -6.85
N VAL A 38 4.24 14.08 -7.50
CA VAL A 38 4.97 13.09 -8.32
C VAL A 38 5.66 13.74 -9.52
N GLU A 39 5.14 14.84 -10.06
CA GLU A 39 5.82 15.63 -11.11
C GLU A 39 7.18 16.20 -10.65
N ARG A 40 7.39 16.34 -9.34
CA ARG A 40 8.67 16.79 -8.75
C ARG A 40 9.66 15.65 -8.54
N TRP A 41 9.28 14.40 -8.77
CA TRP A 41 10.18 13.27 -8.64
C TRP A 41 11.27 13.30 -9.73
N ARG A 42 12.50 12.96 -9.35
CA ARG A 42 13.62 12.75 -10.28
C ARG A 42 14.04 11.29 -10.24
N PRO A 43 13.80 10.53 -11.33
CA PRO A 43 14.22 9.13 -11.42
C PRO A 43 15.73 8.92 -11.26
N GLU A 44 16.54 9.93 -11.59
CA GLU A 44 18.01 9.85 -11.55
C GLU A 44 18.54 9.77 -10.12
N THR A 45 17.94 10.54 -9.20
CA THR A 45 18.36 10.64 -7.79
C THR A 45 17.44 9.88 -6.84
N HIS A 46 16.25 9.44 -7.30
CA HIS A 46 15.18 8.91 -6.47
C HIS A 46 14.79 9.87 -5.33
N THR A 47 14.73 11.17 -5.65
CA THR A 47 14.34 12.23 -4.73
C THR A 47 13.29 13.14 -5.36
N PHE A 48 12.51 13.81 -4.52
CA PHE A 48 11.67 14.93 -4.91
C PHE A 48 12.50 16.21 -4.96
N HIS A 49 12.45 16.90 -6.09
CA HIS A 49 13.14 18.17 -6.31
C HIS A 49 12.19 19.33 -6.04
N MET A 50 12.39 20.00 -4.91
CA MET A 50 11.72 21.25 -4.57
C MET A 50 12.60 22.43 -4.93
N LEU A 51 12.02 23.63 -5.04
CA LEU A 51 12.77 24.86 -5.36
C LEU A 51 13.88 25.20 -4.35
N PHE A 52 13.81 24.65 -3.13
CA PHE A 52 14.72 24.96 -2.02
C PHE A 52 15.56 23.78 -1.55
N ALA A 53 15.22 22.52 -1.90
CA ALA A 53 15.93 21.33 -1.45
C ALA A 53 15.46 20.06 -2.18
N GLU A 54 16.27 19.01 -2.09
CA GLU A 54 15.82 17.64 -2.34
C GLU A 54 15.18 17.04 -1.09
N CYS A 55 14.12 16.26 -1.28
CA CYS A 55 13.39 15.57 -0.22
C CYS A 55 13.11 14.11 -0.60
N ILE A 56 13.06 13.22 0.38
CA ILE A 56 12.88 11.78 0.15
C ILE A 56 12.01 11.15 1.25
N ILE A 57 11.29 10.08 0.93
CA ILE A 57 10.55 9.26 1.91
C ILE A 57 11.47 8.19 2.44
N THR A 58 11.74 8.14 3.74
CA THR A 58 12.69 7.17 4.31
C THR A 58 12.00 5.91 4.84
N LEU A 59 12.77 4.87 5.17
CA LEU A 59 12.25 3.72 5.92
C LEU A 59 11.67 4.14 7.27
N GLN A 60 12.27 5.13 7.92
CA GLN A 60 11.74 5.70 9.16
C GLN A 60 10.34 6.29 8.93
N ASP A 61 10.12 7.02 7.84
CA ASP A 61 8.79 7.51 7.47
C ASP A 61 7.79 6.36 7.31
N VAL A 62 8.19 5.24 6.70
CA VAL A 62 7.33 4.06 6.54
C VAL A 62 6.93 3.46 7.89
N ALA A 63 7.91 3.23 8.77
CA ALA A 63 7.68 2.66 10.09
C ALA A 63 6.75 3.55 10.93
N TYR A 64 7.01 4.86 11.02
CA TYR A 64 6.19 5.75 11.84
C TYR A 64 4.83 6.10 11.23
N LYS A 65 4.71 6.15 9.89
CA LYS A 65 3.45 6.50 9.23
C LYS A 65 2.50 5.33 9.13
N LEU A 66 2.99 4.17 8.72
CA LEU A 66 2.18 2.98 8.43
C LEU A 66 2.30 1.87 9.48
N GLY A 67 3.34 1.90 10.33
CA GLY A 67 3.55 0.87 11.34
C GLY A 67 4.04 -0.45 10.76
N LEU A 68 4.70 -0.40 9.60
CA LEU A 68 5.18 -1.59 8.90
C LEU A 68 6.60 -1.95 9.36
N PRO A 69 6.94 -3.24 9.44
CA PRO A 69 8.28 -3.69 9.75
C PRO A 69 9.23 -3.28 8.62
N ILE A 70 10.33 -2.62 8.99
CA ILE A 70 11.40 -2.20 8.07
C ILE A 70 12.66 -3.07 8.21
N ASP A 71 12.76 -3.81 9.31
CA ASP A 71 13.77 -4.84 9.52
C ASP A 71 13.27 -6.18 8.97
N GLY A 72 14.19 -7.05 8.55
CA GLY A 72 13.87 -8.39 8.02
C GLY A 72 14.35 -8.61 6.59
N GLU A 73 13.98 -9.77 6.04
CA GLU A 73 14.34 -10.23 4.71
C GLU A 73 13.66 -9.40 3.62
N ALA A 74 14.43 -9.04 2.59
CA ALA A 74 13.90 -8.38 1.42
C ALA A 74 13.03 -9.33 0.59
N LEU A 75 11.88 -8.84 0.10
CA LEU A 75 11.01 -9.59 -0.81
C LEU A 75 11.67 -9.88 -2.18
N SER A 76 12.85 -9.32 -2.45
CA SER A 76 13.57 -9.48 -3.73
C SER A 76 13.93 -10.92 -4.08
N ARG A 77 14.05 -11.82 -3.10
CA ARG A 77 14.47 -13.21 -3.35
C ARG A 77 13.44 -14.03 -4.14
N CYS A 78 12.19 -13.55 -4.25
CA CYS A 78 11.05 -14.35 -4.69
C CYS A 78 10.52 -14.03 -6.11
N LEU A 79 11.04 -13.03 -6.84
CA LEU A 79 10.73 -12.93 -8.28
C LEU A 79 11.28 -14.16 -9.01
N THR A 80 12.51 -14.56 -8.66
CA THR A 80 13.13 -15.83 -9.04
C THR A 80 12.33 -17.04 -8.57
N ASP A 81 11.82 -17.06 -7.34
CA ASP A 81 11.01 -18.20 -6.86
C ASP A 81 9.65 -18.30 -7.56
N PHE A 82 9.00 -17.18 -7.90
CA PHE A 82 7.77 -17.18 -8.67
C PHE A 82 7.99 -17.65 -10.12
N GLU A 83 9.13 -17.29 -10.72
CA GLU A 83 9.57 -17.80 -12.03
C GLU A 83 9.88 -19.31 -11.95
N ASN A 84 10.57 -19.78 -10.91
CA ASN A 84 10.80 -21.21 -10.64
C ASN A 84 9.47 -21.96 -10.41
N LEU A 85 8.49 -21.33 -9.75
CA LEU A 85 7.11 -21.82 -9.61
C LEU A 85 6.34 -21.82 -10.93
N MET A 86 6.86 -21.22 -12.00
CA MET A 86 6.24 -21.19 -13.33
C MET A 86 6.88 -22.19 -14.30
N GLU A 87 8.17 -22.52 -14.13
CA GLU A 87 8.95 -23.40 -15.03
C GLU A 87 8.36 -24.80 -15.23
N ASN A 88 7.57 -25.33 -14.28
CA ASN A 88 7.04 -26.70 -14.32
C ASN A 88 5.56 -26.84 -14.75
N GLY A 89 4.91 -25.80 -15.30
CA GLY A 89 3.54 -25.89 -15.81
C GLY A 89 2.44 -25.77 -14.73
N ARG A 90 1.80 -24.59 -14.65
CA ARG A 90 0.73 -24.19 -13.69
C ARG A 90 0.84 -24.61 -12.20
N PRO A 91 2.01 -24.64 -11.52
CA PRO A 91 2.08 -24.82 -10.07
C PRO A 91 1.37 -23.71 -9.29
N ALA A 92 1.35 -22.47 -9.81
CA ALA A 92 0.74 -21.32 -9.13
C ALA A 92 -0.74 -21.54 -8.78
N TRP A 93 -1.53 -22.16 -9.66
CA TRP A 93 -2.94 -22.45 -9.40
C TRP A 93 -3.15 -23.66 -8.50
N VAL A 94 -2.23 -24.63 -8.53
CA VAL A 94 -2.22 -25.74 -7.56
C VAL A 94 -1.94 -25.21 -6.16
N TRP A 95 -0.94 -24.33 -6.03
CA TRP A 95 -0.64 -23.61 -4.79
C TRP A 95 -1.80 -22.73 -4.34
N PHE A 96 -2.44 -22.01 -5.27
CA PHE A 96 -3.63 -21.23 -4.97
C PHE A 96 -4.71 -22.11 -4.33
N ARG A 97 -5.03 -23.25 -4.95
CA ARG A 97 -6.01 -24.20 -4.38
C ARG A 97 -5.55 -24.74 -3.02
N LYS A 98 -4.26 -25.03 -2.83
CA LYS A 98 -3.72 -25.48 -1.55
C LYS A 98 -3.89 -24.43 -0.44
N LEU A 99 -3.67 -23.15 -0.75
CA LEU A 99 -3.71 -22.06 0.23
C LEU A 99 -5.11 -21.54 0.52
N PHE A 100 -6.01 -21.62 -0.46
CA PHE A 100 -7.36 -21.06 -0.37
C PHE A 100 -8.49 -22.11 -0.45
N GLY A 101 -8.16 -23.39 -0.57
CA GLY A 101 -9.11 -24.52 -0.65
C GLY A 101 -9.85 -24.69 -1.98
N GLU A 102 -9.99 -23.63 -2.78
CA GLU A 102 -10.77 -23.62 -4.02
C GLU A 102 -10.14 -22.69 -5.07
N LEU A 103 -10.59 -22.85 -6.32
CA LEU A 103 -10.19 -21.97 -7.42
C LEU A 103 -11.30 -20.95 -7.72
N PRO A 104 -10.93 -19.71 -8.09
CA PRO A 104 -11.88 -18.74 -8.57
C PRO A 104 -12.51 -19.20 -9.90
N PRO A 105 -13.77 -18.80 -10.18
CA PRO A 105 -14.39 -19.00 -11.48
C PRO A 105 -13.56 -18.39 -12.62
N GLN A 106 -13.61 -18.98 -13.82
CA GLN A 106 -12.79 -18.53 -14.96
C GLN A 106 -13.00 -17.05 -15.32
N ASN A 107 -14.24 -16.53 -15.20
CA ASN A 107 -14.53 -15.11 -15.46
C ASN A 107 -13.91 -14.15 -14.44
N LYS A 108 -13.47 -14.65 -13.27
CA LYS A 108 -12.72 -13.88 -12.26
C LYS A 108 -11.21 -14.01 -12.45
N VAL A 109 -10.73 -14.86 -13.37
CA VAL A 109 -9.31 -15.08 -13.67
C VAL A 109 -8.89 -14.35 -14.95
N LYS A 110 -7.68 -13.77 -14.96
CA LYS A 110 -7.03 -13.26 -16.18
C LYS A 110 -5.53 -13.44 -16.02
N GLN A 111 -4.93 -14.31 -16.84
CA GLN A 111 -3.51 -14.68 -16.73
C GLN A 111 -3.16 -15.13 -15.30
N MET A 112 -2.24 -14.44 -14.63
CA MET A 112 -1.80 -14.70 -13.25
C MET A 112 -2.45 -13.74 -12.24
N THR A 113 -3.66 -13.28 -12.54
CA THR A 113 -4.40 -12.39 -11.66
C THR A 113 -5.83 -12.87 -11.44
N VAL A 114 -6.39 -12.52 -10.30
CA VAL A 114 -7.77 -12.83 -9.93
C VAL A 114 -8.46 -11.55 -9.45
N CYS A 115 -9.76 -11.45 -9.68
CA CYS A 115 -10.56 -10.26 -9.41
C CYS A 115 -10.80 -10.03 -7.90
N TYR A 116 -10.54 -8.79 -7.42
CA TYR A 116 -10.72 -8.35 -6.03
C TYR A 116 -12.08 -8.74 -5.44
N THR A 117 -13.15 -8.54 -6.22
CA THR A 117 -14.53 -8.86 -5.80
C THR A 117 -14.69 -10.31 -5.33
N TRP A 118 -13.97 -11.26 -5.94
CA TRP A 118 -14.07 -12.67 -5.57
C TRP A 118 -13.55 -12.94 -4.15
N PHE A 119 -12.38 -12.38 -3.78
CA PHE A 119 -11.92 -12.50 -2.39
C PHE A 119 -12.82 -11.73 -1.44
N HIS A 120 -13.17 -10.48 -1.79
CA HIS A 120 -13.96 -9.62 -0.92
C HIS A 120 -15.31 -10.23 -0.56
N GLU A 121 -16.02 -10.82 -1.51
CA GLU A 121 -17.29 -11.52 -1.27
C GLU A 121 -17.10 -12.72 -0.35
N ARG A 122 -16.02 -13.48 -0.55
CA ARG A 122 -15.74 -14.71 0.19
C ARG A 122 -15.31 -14.48 1.64
N ILE A 123 -14.51 -13.45 1.90
CA ILE A 123 -13.99 -13.18 3.24
C ILE A 123 -14.79 -12.13 4.01
N ARG A 124 -15.95 -11.74 3.47
CA ARG A 124 -16.79 -10.68 4.06
C ARG A 124 -17.26 -11.02 5.47
N VAL A 125 -17.60 -12.29 5.71
CA VAL A 125 -18.16 -12.76 6.99
C VAL A 125 -17.49 -14.09 7.32
N LEU A 126 -16.70 -14.11 8.40
CA LEU A 126 -16.16 -15.35 8.95
C LEU A 126 -17.25 -16.01 9.82
N PRO A 127 -17.64 -17.27 9.55
CA PRO A 127 -18.60 -17.99 10.40
C PRO A 127 -18.11 -18.10 11.85
N ALA A 128 -19.02 -18.01 12.82
CA ALA A 128 -18.67 -18.08 14.25
C ALA A 128 -18.05 -19.44 14.63
N ASP A 129 -18.51 -20.52 13.98
CA ASP A 129 -18.07 -21.91 14.13
C ASP A 129 -16.94 -22.30 13.16
N ALA A 130 -16.30 -21.33 12.52
CA ALA A 130 -15.23 -21.60 11.55
C ALA A 130 -14.08 -22.41 12.17
N SER A 131 -13.66 -23.46 11.47
CA SER A 131 -12.47 -24.23 11.82
C SER A 131 -11.19 -23.38 11.75
N GLU A 132 -10.14 -23.78 12.46
CA GLU A 132 -8.84 -23.09 12.38
C GLU A 132 -8.29 -23.01 10.95
N GLU A 133 -8.50 -24.04 10.13
CA GLU A 133 -8.08 -24.02 8.73
C GLU A 133 -8.86 -22.96 7.92
N THR A 134 -10.15 -22.80 8.20
CA THR A 134 -10.96 -21.73 7.61
C THR A 134 -10.44 -20.35 8.03
N VAL A 135 -10.07 -20.15 9.30
CA VAL A 135 -9.48 -18.88 9.76
C VAL A 135 -8.18 -18.59 9.04
N ARG A 136 -7.31 -19.59 8.86
CA ARG A 136 -6.05 -19.43 8.11
C ARG A 136 -6.28 -19.03 6.66
N ILE A 137 -7.27 -19.61 5.98
CA ILE A 137 -7.67 -19.21 4.63
C ILE A 137 -8.10 -17.73 4.61
N TYR A 138 -8.89 -17.30 5.61
CA TYR A 138 -9.33 -15.90 5.73
C TYR A 138 -8.17 -14.96 6.00
N ALA A 139 -7.24 -15.33 6.88
CA ALA A 139 -6.04 -14.55 7.17
C ALA A 139 -5.17 -14.35 5.92
N ARG A 140 -4.90 -15.44 5.17
CA ARG A 140 -4.16 -15.37 3.89
C ARG A 140 -4.83 -14.44 2.89
N ALA A 141 -6.15 -14.55 2.74
CA ALA A 141 -6.90 -13.74 1.79
C ALA A 141 -6.94 -12.26 2.21
N TYR A 142 -7.11 -11.98 3.50
CA TYR A 142 -7.07 -10.62 4.05
C TYR A 142 -5.69 -9.99 3.82
N ILE A 143 -4.59 -10.70 4.14
CA ILE A 143 -3.23 -10.22 3.91
C ILE A 143 -3.01 -9.98 2.41
N LEU A 144 -3.38 -10.93 1.55
CA LEU A 144 -3.24 -10.77 0.10
C LEU A 144 -3.98 -9.53 -0.43
N MET A 145 -5.20 -9.29 0.06
CA MET A 145 -5.98 -8.11 -0.28
C MET A 145 -5.30 -6.83 0.23
N LEU A 146 -4.80 -6.82 1.46
CA LEU A 146 -4.11 -5.66 2.06
C LEU A 146 -2.84 -5.31 1.26
N LEU A 147 -2.01 -6.30 0.94
CA LEU A 147 -0.80 -6.14 0.14
C LEU A 147 -1.15 -5.62 -1.27
N SER A 148 -2.13 -6.21 -1.94
CA SER A 148 -2.43 -5.88 -3.34
C SER A 148 -3.22 -4.58 -3.53
N SER A 149 -4.09 -4.24 -2.58
CA SER A 149 -5.02 -3.10 -2.72
C SER A 149 -4.59 -1.83 -1.99
N GLN A 150 -3.61 -1.91 -1.08
CA GLN A 150 -3.16 -0.75 -0.31
C GLN A 150 -1.65 -0.51 -0.40
N LEU A 151 -0.86 -1.58 -0.34
CA LEU A 151 0.61 -1.45 -0.25
C LEU A 151 1.28 -1.43 -1.63
N PHE A 152 0.87 -2.37 -2.49
CA PHE A 152 1.44 -2.61 -3.82
C PHE A 152 0.43 -2.34 -4.93
N VAL A 153 -0.43 -1.33 -4.74
CA VAL A 153 -1.44 -0.94 -5.72
C VAL A 153 -0.79 -0.75 -7.07
N ASP A 154 -1.36 -1.42 -8.07
CA ASP A 154 -0.99 -1.29 -9.47
C ASP A 154 -2.12 -0.64 -10.27
N LYS A 155 -1.90 -0.45 -11.58
CA LYS A 155 -2.91 0.11 -12.48
C LYS A 155 -4.11 -0.84 -12.69
N ASN A 156 -4.00 -2.11 -12.31
CA ASN A 156 -5.07 -3.10 -12.36
C ASN A 156 -5.81 -3.13 -11.02
N ALA A 157 -6.25 -1.97 -10.53
CA ALA A 157 -6.77 -1.73 -9.17
C ALA A 157 -7.87 -2.69 -8.66
N ASN A 158 -8.45 -3.53 -9.54
CA ASN A 158 -9.48 -4.50 -9.19
C ASN A 158 -8.99 -5.97 -9.31
N ARG A 159 -7.69 -6.22 -9.42
CA ARG A 159 -7.11 -7.56 -9.57
C ARG A 159 -5.84 -7.72 -8.73
N PHE A 160 -5.65 -8.91 -8.18
CA PHE A 160 -4.47 -9.26 -7.40
C PHE A 160 -3.64 -10.31 -8.14
N HIS A 161 -2.31 -10.14 -8.11
CA HIS A 161 -1.37 -11.01 -8.80
C HIS A 161 -0.95 -12.18 -7.92
N LEU A 162 -0.83 -13.37 -8.52
CA LEU A 162 -0.42 -14.60 -7.82
C LEU A 162 1.04 -14.60 -7.35
N ARG A 163 1.79 -13.51 -7.54
CA ARG A 163 3.20 -13.40 -7.14
C ARG A 163 3.38 -13.40 -5.62
N TRP A 164 2.29 -13.11 -4.91
CA TRP A 164 2.28 -13.01 -3.46
C TRP A 164 2.08 -14.37 -2.76
N LEU A 165 1.67 -15.40 -3.50
CA LEU A 165 1.37 -16.74 -2.93
C LEU A 165 2.52 -17.34 -2.12
N PRO A 166 3.80 -17.25 -2.53
CA PRO A 166 4.90 -17.82 -1.76
C PRO A 166 5.01 -17.26 -0.34
N TYR A 167 4.76 -15.96 -0.18
CA TYR A 167 4.82 -15.30 1.13
C TYR A 167 3.66 -15.69 2.05
N LEU A 168 2.55 -16.16 1.50
CA LEU A 168 1.36 -16.58 2.25
C LEU A 168 1.35 -18.08 2.57
N ALA A 169 2.40 -18.80 2.17
CA ALA A 169 2.49 -20.24 2.34
C ALA A 169 2.52 -20.63 3.82
N SER A 170 3.43 -20.00 4.56
CA SER A 170 3.58 -20.13 6.01
C SER A 170 3.13 -18.84 6.65
N LEU A 171 2.03 -18.90 7.41
CA LEU A 171 1.57 -17.75 8.20
C LEU A 171 2.46 -17.50 9.41
N ASP A 172 3.19 -18.52 9.85
CA ASP A 172 4.06 -18.46 11.02
C ASP A 172 5.38 -17.75 10.70
N ASP A 173 5.84 -17.79 9.44
CA ASP A 173 7.08 -17.14 8.98
C ASP A 173 6.81 -15.74 8.38
N LEU A 174 5.72 -15.07 8.74
CA LEU A 174 5.38 -13.75 8.17
C LEU A 174 6.15 -12.58 8.81
N ASP A 175 6.69 -12.79 10.01
CA ASP A 175 7.45 -11.82 10.79
C ASP A 175 8.85 -11.54 10.22
N ARG A 176 9.39 -12.48 9.45
CA ARG A 176 10.72 -12.35 8.82
C ARG A 176 10.77 -11.29 7.73
N TYR A 177 9.65 -10.83 7.19
CA TYR A 177 9.63 -10.01 5.98
C TYR A 177 9.64 -8.51 6.28
N SER A 178 10.53 -7.78 5.60
CA SER A 178 10.55 -6.33 5.63
C SER A 178 9.50 -5.73 4.69
N TRP A 179 8.22 -5.79 5.09
CA TRP A 179 7.09 -5.26 4.31
C TRP A 179 7.24 -3.77 4.01
N GLY A 180 7.78 -3.00 4.97
CA GLY A 180 8.00 -1.56 4.83
C GLY A 180 9.05 -1.22 3.77
N SER A 181 10.17 -1.96 3.73
CA SER A 181 11.20 -1.75 2.70
C SER A 181 10.68 -2.08 1.30
N ALA A 182 9.92 -3.17 1.18
CA ALA A 182 9.31 -3.53 -0.09
C ALA A 182 8.28 -2.48 -0.55
N ALA A 183 7.45 -1.99 0.37
CA ALA A 183 6.47 -0.94 0.08
C ALA A 183 7.14 0.34 -0.43
N LEU A 184 8.25 0.76 0.20
CA LEU A 184 9.00 1.94 -0.21
C LEU A 184 9.65 1.75 -1.59
N ALA A 185 10.29 0.61 -1.81
CA ALA A 185 10.91 0.29 -3.11
C ALA A 185 9.87 0.26 -4.23
N TRP A 186 8.69 -0.31 -3.98
CA TRP A 186 7.59 -0.29 -4.93
C TRP A 186 7.08 1.13 -5.19
N LEU A 187 6.91 1.93 -4.14
CA LEU A 187 6.47 3.33 -4.25
C LEU A 187 7.44 4.16 -5.11
N TYR A 188 8.75 4.00 -4.92
CA TYR A 188 9.76 4.65 -5.76
C TYR A 188 9.66 4.23 -7.21
N ARG A 189 9.50 2.93 -7.47
CA ARG A 189 9.26 2.43 -8.82
C ARG A 189 8.01 3.09 -9.41
N CYS A 190 6.92 3.19 -8.66
CA CYS A 190 5.71 3.87 -9.11
C CYS A 190 5.95 5.35 -9.43
N PHE A 191 6.74 6.08 -8.63
CA PHE A 191 7.10 7.46 -8.93
C PHE A 191 7.94 7.60 -10.20
N CYS A 192 8.95 6.74 -10.40
CA CYS A 192 9.73 6.73 -11.63
C CYS A 192 8.87 6.47 -12.88
N HIS A 193 7.82 5.66 -12.76
CA HIS A 193 6.87 5.46 -13.86
C HIS A 193 5.89 6.64 -13.99
N GLY A 194 5.49 7.25 -12.87
CA GLY A 194 4.52 8.36 -12.81
C GLY A 194 5.05 9.68 -13.36
N THR A 195 6.37 9.88 -13.46
CA THR A 195 6.95 11.04 -14.15
C THR A 195 6.78 11.00 -15.67
N ASN A 196 6.43 9.83 -16.23
CA ASN A 196 6.10 9.71 -17.65
C ASN A 196 4.72 10.33 -17.93
N ARG A 197 4.68 11.32 -18.84
CA ARG A 197 3.48 12.09 -19.21
C ARG A 197 2.31 11.24 -19.72
N ASN A 198 2.56 9.99 -20.13
CA ASN A 198 1.54 9.06 -20.60
C ASN A 198 0.87 8.26 -19.47
N VAL A 199 1.27 8.46 -18.20
CA VAL A 199 0.69 7.76 -17.05
C VAL A 199 -0.41 8.61 -16.41
N VAL A 200 -1.64 8.10 -16.48
CA VAL A 200 -2.84 8.79 -15.97
C VAL A 200 -3.21 8.43 -14.54
N ASN A 201 -2.77 7.27 -14.03
CA ASN A 201 -3.15 6.77 -12.70
C ASN A 201 -1.93 6.63 -11.79
N LEU A 202 -2.06 7.14 -10.57
CA LEU A 202 -1.09 6.95 -9.51
C LEU A 202 -1.14 5.50 -8.99
N ALA A 203 0.01 4.99 -8.57
CA ALA A 203 0.18 3.62 -8.08
C ALA A 203 1.09 3.61 -6.83
N GLY A 204 1.08 2.49 -6.10
CA GLY A 204 1.78 2.32 -4.83
C GLY A 204 0.99 2.84 -3.63
N SER A 205 1.64 2.87 -2.46
CA SER A 205 1.00 3.31 -1.21
C SER A 205 0.77 4.83 -1.19
N LEU A 206 -0.36 5.27 -1.74
CA LEU A 206 -0.73 6.70 -1.81
C LEU A 206 -0.96 7.31 -0.43
N GLN A 207 -1.39 6.50 0.55
CA GLN A 207 -1.56 6.91 1.94
C GLN A 207 -0.23 7.29 2.59
N LEU A 208 0.85 6.57 2.26
CA LEU A 208 2.21 6.90 2.71
C LEU A 208 2.65 8.26 2.16
N LEU A 209 2.47 8.50 0.85
CA LEU A 209 2.83 9.77 0.22
C LEU A 209 2.03 10.93 0.83
N GLN A 210 0.70 10.80 0.94
CA GLN A 210 -0.14 11.85 1.52
C GLN A 210 0.24 12.17 2.97
N SER A 211 0.38 11.14 3.81
CA SER A 211 0.79 11.31 5.21
C SER A 211 2.20 11.90 5.32
N TRP A 212 3.09 11.59 4.39
CA TRP A 212 4.41 12.20 4.31
C TRP A 212 4.34 13.67 3.93
N ILE A 213 3.57 14.05 2.92
CA ILE A 213 3.38 15.46 2.52
C ILE A 213 2.82 16.29 3.69
N PHE A 214 1.72 15.83 4.31
CA PHE A 214 1.09 16.56 5.42
C PHE A 214 1.98 16.69 6.65
N TRP A 215 2.86 15.72 6.88
CA TRP A 215 3.85 15.81 7.93
C TRP A 215 4.96 16.80 7.60
N ARG A 216 5.54 16.70 6.39
CA ARG A 216 6.74 17.44 5.99
C ARG A 216 6.48 18.90 5.67
N PHE A 217 5.31 19.23 5.11
CA PHE A 217 4.99 20.58 4.63
C PHE A 217 3.82 21.14 5.42
N SER A 218 4.11 22.00 6.39
CA SER A 218 3.09 22.59 7.28
C SER A 218 2.03 23.38 6.50
N SER A 219 2.42 24.04 5.41
CA SER A 219 1.52 24.80 4.54
C SER A 219 0.56 23.94 3.71
N LEU A 220 0.87 22.65 3.53
CA LEU A 220 0.01 21.68 2.83
C LEU A 220 -0.79 20.82 3.80
N ARG A 221 -0.54 20.97 5.10
CA ARG A 221 -1.21 20.20 6.15
C ARG A 221 -2.65 20.67 6.32
N PRO A 222 -3.63 19.75 6.34
CA PRO A 222 -5.00 20.07 6.71
C PRO A 222 -5.09 20.59 8.16
N SER A 223 -5.85 21.67 8.38
CA SER A 223 -6.10 22.21 9.73
C SER A 223 -7.00 21.28 10.56
N ARG A 224 -6.88 21.34 11.90
CA ARG A 224 -7.71 20.61 12.88
C ARG A 224 -7.38 19.11 13.05
N PHE A 225 -6.18 18.70 12.64
CA PHE A 225 -5.67 17.34 12.78
C PHE A 225 -4.43 17.30 13.69
N ASP A 226 -4.50 18.03 14.81
CA ASP A 226 -3.39 18.24 15.73
C ASP A 226 -3.25 17.12 16.78
N VAL A 227 -4.11 16.10 16.73
CA VAL A 227 -4.09 14.96 17.65
C VAL A 227 -2.85 14.11 17.41
N TYR A 228 -2.07 13.89 18.46
CA TYR A 228 -0.91 12.99 18.43
C TYR A 228 -1.38 11.57 18.74
N GLY A 229 -1.19 10.67 17.77
CA GLY A 229 -1.43 9.24 17.91
C GLY A 229 -0.33 8.43 17.23
N PHE A 230 -0.08 7.22 17.74
CA PHE A 230 0.78 6.26 17.08
C PHE A 230 0.13 5.76 15.79
N LEU A 231 0.98 5.55 14.78
CA LEU A 231 0.73 5.74 13.35
C LEU A 231 0.40 7.18 12.99
N LEU A 232 1.38 7.87 12.41
CA LEU A 232 1.20 9.26 11.97
C LEU A 232 0.14 9.39 10.87
N ALA A 233 -0.10 8.34 10.07
CA ALA A 233 -1.16 8.37 9.06
C ALA A 233 -2.57 8.37 9.67
N SER A 234 -2.78 7.79 10.86
CA SER A 234 -4.10 7.73 11.51
C SER A 234 -4.67 9.12 11.81
N ARG A 235 -3.80 10.13 11.93
CA ARG A 235 -4.19 11.53 12.11
C ARG A 235 -5.10 12.02 11.01
N TRP A 236 -4.90 11.56 9.77
CA TRP A 236 -5.62 12.05 8.60
C TRP A 236 -6.80 11.17 8.20
N ALA A 237 -7.18 10.22 9.07
CA ALA A 237 -8.20 9.21 8.78
C ALA A 237 -9.58 9.76 8.44
N THR A 238 -9.91 10.98 8.88
CA THR A 238 -11.18 11.66 8.57
C THR A 238 -10.98 12.84 7.62
N TYR A 239 -9.81 12.95 6.98
CA TYR A 239 -9.56 13.97 5.97
C TYR A 239 -10.45 13.73 4.75
N LEU A 240 -11.09 14.81 4.29
CA LEU A 240 -11.92 14.83 3.09
C LEU A 240 -11.34 15.87 2.12
N PRO A 241 -10.83 15.45 0.95
CA PRO A 241 -10.43 16.36 -0.10
C PRO A 241 -11.60 17.26 -0.51
N LYS A 242 -11.30 18.49 -0.93
CA LYS A 242 -12.32 19.40 -1.47
C LYS A 242 -13.01 18.80 -2.70
N ASN A 243 -14.31 19.06 -2.87
CA ASN A 243 -15.11 18.54 -3.99
C ASN A 243 -14.98 19.38 -5.29
N ASP A 244 -13.94 20.21 -5.39
CA ASP A 244 -13.70 21.06 -6.56
C ASP A 244 -13.18 20.23 -7.75
N ALA A 245 -13.37 20.77 -8.97
CA ALA A 245 -12.94 20.12 -10.21
C ALA A 245 -11.44 19.74 -10.17
N GLY A 246 -11.14 18.49 -10.56
CA GLY A 246 -9.79 17.89 -10.43
C GLY A 246 -8.68 18.74 -11.06
N ASP A 247 -8.89 19.25 -12.27
CA ASP A 247 -7.88 20.05 -13.00
C ASP A 247 -7.53 21.35 -12.27
N GLN A 248 -8.52 22.02 -11.69
CA GLN A 248 -8.30 23.23 -10.90
C GLN A 248 -7.49 22.92 -9.63
N ARG A 249 -7.73 21.76 -9.01
CA ARG A 249 -6.95 21.31 -7.85
C ARG A 249 -5.52 20.94 -8.18
N VAL A 250 -5.26 20.34 -9.35
CA VAL A 250 -3.88 20.07 -9.80
C VAL A 250 -3.13 21.37 -10.01
N VAL A 251 -3.74 22.36 -10.69
CA VAL A 251 -3.13 23.69 -10.88
C VAL A 251 -2.87 24.37 -9.54
N PHE A 252 -3.84 24.34 -8.62
CA PHE A 252 -3.67 24.90 -7.29
C PHE A 252 -2.56 24.20 -6.49
N ALA A 253 -2.47 22.87 -6.57
CA ALA A 253 -1.42 22.10 -5.93
C ALA A 253 -0.03 22.47 -6.49
N ARG A 254 0.12 22.54 -7.83
CA ARG A 254 1.38 23.00 -8.46
C ARG A 254 1.79 24.38 -7.98
N LEU A 255 0.86 25.35 -7.97
CA LEU A 255 1.12 26.70 -7.48
C LEU A 255 1.49 26.73 -5.99
N SER A 256 0.87 25.87 -5.18
CA SER A 256 1.18 25.74 -3.75
C SER A 256 2.58 25.18 -3.55
N LEU A 257 2.99 24.20 -4.37
CA LEU A 257 4.35 23.64 -4.36
C LEU A 257 5.40 24.68 -4.78
N ASP A 258 5.11 25.51 -5.79
CA ASP A 258 6.01 26.57 -6.25
C ASP A 258 6.18 27.70 -5.22
N ARG A 259 5.24 27.84 -4.29
CA ARG A 259 5.34 28.81 -3.19
C ARG A 259 6.06 28.26 -1.96
N LEU A 260 6.38 26.97 -1.93
CA LEU A 260 7.09 26.39 -0.80
C LEU A 260 8.48 27.01 -0.65
N ARG A 261 8.81 27.36 0.59
CA ARG A 261 10.10 27.88 1.03
C ARG A 261 10.65 27.03 2.16
N ILE A 262 11.94 27.20 2.48
CA ILE A 262 12.65 26.37 3.47
C ILE A 262 11.95 26.32 4.85
N HIS A 263 11.33 27.41 5.32
CA HIS A 263 10.61 27.46 6.59
C HIS A 263 9.27 26.69 6.61
N ASN A 264 8.77 26.26 5.44
CA ASN A 264 7.58 25.41 5.34
C ASN A 264 7.93 23.93 5.55
N ARG A 265 9.23 23.58 5.52
CA ARG A 265 9.71 22.23 5.82
C ARG A 265 9.80 22.07 7.33
N MET A 266 9.13 21.06 7.87
CA MET A 266 9.45 20.60 9.23
C MET A 266 10.74 19.76 9.17
N CYS A 267 11.76 20.15 9.91
CA CYS A 267 12.96 19.33 10.12
C CYS A 267 12.57 17.99 10.76
N ASP A 268 13.30 16.92 10.43
CA ASP A 268 13.28 15.73 11.27
C ASP A 268 13.69 16.12 12.70
N PRO A 269 13.02 15.58 13.74
CA PRO A 269 13.50 15.71 15.10
C PRO A 269 14.90 15.09 15.27
#